data_AF-A0A8T6U7W3-F1
#
_entry.id   AF-A0A8T6U7W3-F1
#
_cell.length_a   1.000
_cell.length_b   1.000
_cell.length_c   1.000
_cell.angle_alpha   90.00
_cell.angle_beta   90.00
_cell.angle_gamma   90.00
#
_symmetry.space_group_name_H-M   'P 1'
#
loop_
_entity.id
_entity.type
_entity.pdbx_description
1 polymer ?
#
loop_
_entity_poly.entity_id
_entity_poly.type
_entity_poly.pdbx_seq_one_letter_code
_entity_poly.pdbx_strand_id
1 'polypeptide(L)'
;KGDLDAIIMRTLRKEPETRYSSPEQLLEDLKRRELNLPILAREDSFRYKSTKFLQRHKTILSVVAGFLLLIIAFAGFYTWRIAQERDQAH
;
A
#
# COMPACT_ATOMS: atom_id res chain seq x y z
N LYS A 1 -9.62 13.03 -6.60
CA LYS A 1 -10.41 13.05 -5.35
C LYS A 1 -9.61 12.38 -4.23
N GLY A 2 -9.14 13.18 -3.28
CA GLY A 2 -8.27 12.75 -2.18
C GLY A 2 -9.02 12.46 -0.88
N ASP A 3 -8.29 11.99 0.13
CA ASP A 3 -8.84 11.72 1.46
C ASP A 3 -9.31 13.01 2.15
N LEU A 4 -8.66 14.14 1.87
CA LEU A 4 -9.10 15.46 2.36
C LEU A 4 -10.47 15.85 1.80
N ASP A 5 -10.73 15.60 0.51
CA ASP A 5 -12.05 15.86 -0.09
C ASP A 5 -13.14 15.01 0.61
N ALA A 6 -12.84 13.74 0.91
CA ALA A 6 -13.78 12.86 1.60
C ALA A 6 -14.11 13.37 3.01
N ILE A 7 -13.10 13.85 3.73
CA ILE A 7 -13.27 14.47 5.06
C ILE A 7 -14.13 15.73 4.95
N ILE A 8 -13.83 16.64 4.02
CA ILE A 8 -14.60 17.88 3.80
C ILE A 8 -16.06 17.55 3.45
N MET A 9 -16.28 16.62 2.52
CA MET A 9 -17.62 16.21 2.11
C MET A 9 -18.41 15.58 3.26
N ARG A 10 -17.77 14.80 4.12
CA ARG A 10 -18.43 14.23 5.32
C ARG A 10 -18.78 15.31 6.35
N THR A 11 -17.89 16.29 6.56
CA THR A 11 -18.14 17.42 7.47
C THR A 11 -19.29 18.30 6.99
N LEU A 12 -19.44 18.50 5.68
CA LEU A 12 -20.44 19.37 5.07
C LEU A 12 -21.79 18.69 4.77
N ARG A 13 -22.00 17.42 5.17
CA ARG A 13 -23.30 16.76 4.94
C ARG A 13 -24.43 17.51 5.64
N LYS A 14 -25.56 17.65 4.94
CA LYS A 14 -26.75 18.36 5.46
C LYS A 14 -27.39 17.62 6.64
N GLU A 15 -27.43 16.29 6.56
CA GLU A 15 -27.99 15.42 7.59
C GLU A 15 -26.96 15.22 8.72
N PRO A 16 -27.26 15.66 9.96
CA PRO A 16 -26.32 15.58 11.07
C PRO A 16 -25.87 14.15 11.39
N GLU A 17 -26.75 13.18 11.18
CA GLU A 17 -26.55 11.77 11.51
C GLU A 17 -25.46 11.10 10.66
N THR A 18 -25.21 11.65 9.46
CA THR A 18 -24.19 11.12 8.54
C THR A 18 -22.87 11.89 8.58
N ARG A 19 -22.80 12.99 9.37
CA ARG A 19 -21.56 13.71 9.68
C ARG A 19 -20.70 12.92 10.67
N TYR A 20 -19.59 13.51 11.08
CA TYR A 20 -18.87 13.06 12.27
C TYR A 20 -19.75 13.28 13.50
N SER A 21 -19.90 12.27 14.34
CA SER A 21 -20.70 12.35 15.56
C SER A 21 -20.06 13.27 16.61
N SER A 22 -18.75 13.51 16.49
CA SER A 22 -18.01 14.39 17.39
C SER A 22 -16.77 15.00 16.69
N PRO A 23 -16.23 16.13 17.22
CA PRO A 23 -14.98 16.72 16.72
C PRO A 23 -13.78 15.76 16.80
N GLU A 24 -13.76 14.85 17.77
CA GLU A 24 -12.70 13.86 17.95
C GLU A 24 -12.65 12.89 16.75
N GLN A 25 -13.80 12.52 16.17
CA GLN A 25 -13.81 11.67 14.98
C GLN A 25 -13.24 12.39 13.74
N LEU A 26 -13.48 13.69 13.63
CA LEU A 26 -12.86 14.51 12.58
C LEU A 26 -11.34 14.57 12.78
N LEU A 27 -10.88 14.81 14.01
CA LEU A 27 -9.46 14.84 14.35
C LEU A 27 -8.78 13.49 14.08
N GLU A 28 -9.45 12.39 14.41
CA GLU A 28 -8.98 11.04 14.15
C GLU A 28 -8.80 10.79 12.65
N ASP A 29 -9.73 11.24 11.80
CA ASP A 29 -9.59 11.14 10.35
C ASP A 29 -8.45 11.99 9.78
N LEU A 30 -8.20 13.17 10.35
CA LEU A 30 -7.05 14.00 9.99
C LEU A 30 -5.73 13.30 10.34
N LYS A 31 -5.62 12.75 11.56
CA LYS A 31 -4.44 11.97 11.99
C LYS A 31 -4.23 10.72 11.14
N ARG A 32 -5.30 9.98 10.84
CA ARG A 32 -5.24 8.82 9.95
C ARG A 32 -4.75 9.19 8.57
N ARG A 33 -5.19 10.32 8.02
CA ARG A 33 -4.69 10.83 6.73
C ARG A 33 -3.19 11.07 6.77
N GLU A 34 -2.68 11.75 7.80
CA GLU A 34 -1.25 12.02 7.98
C GLU A 34 -0.43 10.73 8.11
N LEU A 35 -0.95 9.74 8.83
CA LEU A 35 -0.31 8.44 9.03
C LEU A 35 -0.52 7.46 7.86
N ASN A 36 -1.12 7.89 6.74
CA ASN A 36 -1.50 7.03 5.61
C ASN A 36 -2.34 5.81 6.02
N LEU A 37 -3.21 5.98 7.01
CA LEU A 37 -4.18 4.98 7.45
C LEU A 37 -5.53 5.16 6.74
N PRO A 38 -6.35 4.09 6.63
CA PRO A 38 -7.71 4.21 6.17
C PRO A 38 -8.55 5.14 7.07
N ILE A 39 -9.15 6.16 6.46
CA ILE A 39 -10.02 7.14 7.13
C ILE A 39 -11.47 6.62 7.20
N LEU A 40 -12.22 7.05 8.21
CA LEU A 40 -13.63 6.76 8.42
C LEU A 40 -14.50 7.39 7.33
N ALA A 41 -14.13 8.55 6.79
CA ALA A 41 -14.88 9.25 5.74
C ALA A 41 -14.99 8.50 4.41
N ARG A 42 -14.18 7.46 4.17
CA ARG A 42 -14.36 6.54 3.04
C ARG A 42 -15.12 5.31 3.49
N GLU A 43 -16.16 4.96 2.74
CA GLU A 43 -16.85 3.68 2.86
C GLU A 43 -15.86 2.52 2.72
N ASP A 44 -16.25 1.38 3.30
CA ASP A 44 -15.38 0.23 3.55
C ASP A 44 -14.96 -0.46 2.23
N SER A 45 -13.99 0.15 1.55
CA SER A 45 -13.44 -0.34 0.30
C SER A 45 -12.18 -1.13 0.56
N PHE A 46 -12.25 -2.45 0.38
CA PHE A 46 -11.08 -3.34 0.46
C PHE A 46 -9.92 -2.84 -0.41
N ARG A 47 -10.22 -2.38 -1.63
CA ARG A 47 -9.20 -1.82 -2.55
C ARG A 47 -8.48 -0.61 -1.96
N TYR A 48 -9.22 0.28 -1.29
CA TYR A 48 -8.64 1.46 -0.63
C TYR A 48 -7.74 1.06 0.53
N LYS A 49 -8.20 0.17 1.41
CA LYS A 49 -7.42 -0.33 2.55
C LYS A 49 -6.13 -1.03 2.09
N SER A 50 -6.21 -1.89 1.08
CA SER A 50 -5.03 -2.57 0.51
C SER A 50 -4.05 -1.58 -0.11
N THR A 51 -4.53 -0.55 -0.81
CA THR A 51 -3.65 0.48 -1.40
C THR A 51 -2.90 1.27 -0.31
N LYS A 52 -3.59 1.66 0.77
CA LYS A 52 -2.96 2.33 1.92
C LYS A 52 -1.95 1.44 2.63
N PHE A 53 -2.27 0.16 2.81
CA PHE A 53 -1.34 -0.82 3.37
C PHE A 53 -0.06 -0.93 2.51
N LEU A 54 -0.23 -1.10 1.20
CA LEU A 54 0.91 -1.15 0.28
C LEU A 54 1.74 0.14 0.35
N GLN A 55 1.09 1.31 0.36
CA GLN A 55 1.77 2.61 0.48
C GLN A 55 2.62 2.72 1.75
N ARG A 56 2.10 2.27 2.90
CA ARG A 56 2.81 2.30 4.17
C ARG A 56 4.00 1.34 4.20
N HIS A 57 3.90 0.21 3.52
CA HIS A 57 4.94 -0.83 3.51
C HIS A 57 5.79 -0.83 2.23
N LYS A 58 5.69 0.21 1.37
CA LYS A 58 6.42 0.32 0.09
C LYS A 58 7.90 0.00 0.24
N THR A 59 8.57 0.58 1.24
CA THR A 59 10.02 0.38 1.44
C THR A 59 10.36 -1.09 1.68
N ILE A 60 9.63 -1.75 2.59
CA ILE A 60 9.86 -3.16 2.93
C ILE A 60 9.52 -4.04 1.73
N LEU A 61 8.39 -3.80 1.07
CA LEU A 61 7.99 -4.55 -0.12
C LEU A 61 9.01 -4.41 -1.25
N SER A 62 9.55 -3.21 -1.49
CA SER A 62 10.58 -2.98 -2.49
C SER A 62 11.88 -3.71 -2.18
N VAL A 63 12.31 -3.72 -0.90
CA VAL A 63 13.49 -4.47 -0.47
C VAL A 63 13.30 -5.97 -0.68
N VAL A 64 12.17 -6.53 -0.24
CA VAL A 64 11.85 -7.96 -0.40
C VAL A 64 11.77 -8.33 -1.88
N ALA A 65 11.10 -7.52 -2.70
CA ALA A 65 11.01 -7.74 -4.13
C ALA A 65 12.39 -7.70 -4.82
N GLY A 66 13.23 -6.73 -4.45
CA GLY A 66 14.61 -6.65 -4.95
C GLY A 66 15.44 -7.88 -4.56
N PHE A 67 15.32 -8.34 -3.32
CA PHE A 67 16.02 -9.54 -2.86
C PHE A 67 15.57 -10.81 -3.60
N LEU A 68 14.26 -10.96 -3.83
CA LEU A 68 13.73 -12.07 -4.63
C LEU A 68 14.25 -12.03 -6.07
N LEU A 69 14.29 -10.86 -6.69
CA LEU A 69 14.87 -10.69 -8.02
C LEU A 69 16.34 -11.10 -8.07
N LEU A 70 17.11 -10.74 -7.04
CA LEU A 70 18.51 -11.16 -6.93
C LEU A 70 18.64 -12.68 -6.81
N ILE A 71 17.82 -13.33 -5.99
CA ILE A 71 17.81 -14.80 -5.87
C ILE A 71 17.49 -15.46 -7.22
N ILE A 72 16.46 -14.97 -7.92
CA ILE A 72 16.06 -15.51 -9.23
C ILE A 72 17.17 -15.31 -10.26
N ALA A 73 17.76 -14.11 -10.32
CA ALA A 73 18.86 -13.80 -11.22
C ALA A 73 20.09 -14.67 -10.92
N PHE A 74 20.42 -14.86 -9.65
CA PHE A 74 21.53 -15.70 -9.21
C PHE A 74 21.29 -17.17 -9.57
N ALA A 75 20.11 -17.71 -9.25
CA ALA A 75 19.75 -19.07 -9.61
C ALA A 75 19.81 -19.29 -11.13
N GLY A 76 19.24 -18.36 -11.91
CA GLY A 76 19.28 -18.41 -13.37
C GLY A 76 20.70 -18.30 -13.95
N PHE A 77 21.55 -17.46 -13.35
CA PHE A 77 22.95 -17.34 -13.76
C PHE A 77 23.73 -18.62 -13.50
N TYR A 78 23.55 -19.24 -12.33
CA TYR A 78 24.23 -20.49 -11.99
C TYR A 78 23.76 -21.66 -12.85
N THR A 79 22.46 -21.78 -13.11
CA THR A 79 21.94 -22.84 -13.99
C THR A 79 22.47 -22.67 -15.42
N TRP A 80 22.53 -21.44 -15.94
CA TRP A 80 23.11 -21.16 -17.25
C TRP A 80 24.60 -21.50 -17.31
N ARG A 81 25.38 -21.10 -16.30
CA ARG A 81 26.82 -21.40 -16.23
C ARG A 81 27.10 -22.90 -16.21
N ILE A 82 26.36 -23.67 -15.41
CA ILE A 82 26.53 -25.14 -15.32
C ILE A 82 26.20 -25.82 -16.65
N ALA A 83 25.17 -25.34 -17.37
CA ALA A 83 24.83 -25.87 -18.69
C ALA A 83 25.97 -25.62 -19.70
N GLN A 84 26.58 -24.44 -19.65
CA GLN A 84 27.68 -24.08 -20.56
C GLN A 84 28.95 -24.92 -20.33
N GLU A 85 29.27 -25.26 -19.08
CA GLU A 85 30.41 -26.14 -18.75
C GLU A 85 30.22 -27.57 -19.28
N ARG A 86 28.97 -28.06 -19.37
CA ARG A 86 28.67 -29.38 -19.94
C ARG A 86 28.84 -29.43 -21.46
N ASP A 87 28.49 -28.36 -22.16
CA ASP A 87 28.60 -28.29 -23.63
C ASP A 87 30.05 -28.16 -24.12
N GLN A 88 30.98 -27.71 -23.27
CA GLN A 88 32.42 -27.63 -23.61
C GLN A 88 33.18 -28.94 -23.35
N ALA A 89 32.61 -29.88 -22.59
CA ALA A 89 33.25 -31.15 -22.24
C ALA A 89 32.93 -32.30 -23.20
N HIS A 90 32.09 -32.06 -24.21
CA HIS A 90 31.73 -33.00 -25.29
C HIS A 90 32.38 -32.59 -26.61
#